data_AF-A0A4D9DJT9-F1
#
_entry.id   AF-A0A4D9DJT9-F1
#
_cell.length_a   1.000
_cell.length_b   1.000
_cell.length_c   1.000
_cell.angle_alpha   90.00
_cell.angle_beta   90.00
_cell.angle_gamma   90.00
#
_symmetry.space_group_name_H-M   'P 1'
#
loop_
_entity.id
_entity.type
_entity.pdbx_description
1 polymer ?
#
loop_
_entity_poly.entity_id
_entity_poly.type
_entity_poly.pdbx_seq_one_letter_code
_entity_poly.pdbx_strand_id
1 'polypeptide(L)'
;MAPPRFLSPTISFVSEISTHIRMKAQAGDGFEDDAQYSRFFPKFIWAVRDFTLELKLNGQEVTEDDYLESALARRKGFGSLVQSYVGTIGSGQVPCLDHAVSAMAAMENEAALREALAHYAAGMGRLPAELGEVSAAHGTCEGDALRLFMQRSFKDEEQEFQKRLVEAIKESYGQLLGQNEAASKDSCCTLLETLSAAVQKQLSDGVYSQPGGYELYLRDRSQVVEDFRKTPNKGVKAEEVLEQFLASKRSEAESVLNVDKKMTEAEKDLATQRQKAEMLEQQRKVAEEKRLQTEQLMKDQERSHQENMKQLEAKMAEEAAHARREVERALQSKLKEQEAMLQQGFKEMAQMLGEEIADLRKEITDSKEQELLNTAKVFAKALLVACDAWGRDDEDTPPPPSRSQAGERTGRRV
;
A
#
# COMPACT_ATOMS: atom_id res chain seq x y z
N MET A 1 -26.53 3.52 -67.41
CA MET A 1 -27.22 3.69 -66.11
C MET A 1 -26.14 3.93 -65.07
N ALA A 2 -26.08 5.14 -64.53
CA ALA A 2 -25.19 5.48 -63.43
C ALA A 2 -25.80 4.97 -62.11
N PRO A 3 -25.00 4.50 -61.13
CA PRO A 3 -25.54 4.07 -59.84
C PRO A 3 -26.05 5.29 -59.06
N PRO A 4 -27.06 5.10 -58.18
CA PRO A 4 -27.67 6.21 -57.49
C PRO A 4 -26.77 6.71 -56.35
N ARG A 5 -26.44 8.00 -56.37
CA ARG A 5 -25.77 8.72 -55.28
C ARG A 5 -26.79 9.02 -54.18
N PHE A 6 -27.01 8.09 -53.26
CA PHE A 6 -27.83 8.31 -52.06
C PHE A 6 -26.95 8.45 -50.81
N LEU A 7 -26.19 9.53 -50.72
CA LEU A 7 -25.73 10.06 -49.43
C LEU A 7 -25.92 11.57 -49.49
N SER A 8 -26.76 12.10 -48.59
CA SER A 8 -26.93 13.54 -48.40
C SER A 8 -25.55 14.17 -48.09
N PRO A 9 -25.19 15.34 -48.63
CA PRO A 9 -23.94 16.05 -48.31
C PRO A 9 -23.72 16.23 -46.80
N THR A 10 -24.78 16.20 -46.00
CA THR A 10 -24.73 16.40 -44.54
C THR A 10 -24.32 15.15 -43.75
N ILE A 11 -24.43 13.94 -44.32
CA ILE A 11 -24.00 12.69 -43.66
C ILE A 11 -22.50 12.41 -43.91
N SER A 12 -21.83 13.17 -44.80
CA SER A 12 -20.40 12.96 -45.09
C SER A 12 -19.53 13.05 -43.83
N PHE A 13 -19.94 13.88 -42.85
CA PHE A 13 -19.28 13.96 -41.54
C PHE A 13 -19.19 12.62 -40.82
N VAL A 14 -20.21 11.75 -40.95
CA VAL A 14 -20.19 10.41 -40.35
C VAL A 14 -19.25 9.48 -41.10
N SER A 15 -19.19 9.57 -42.43
CA SER A 15 -18.25 8.78 -43.24
C SER A 15 -16.79 9.22 -43.09
N GLU A 16 -16.55 10.44 -42.60
CA GLU A 16 -15.21 11.00 -42.38
C GLU A 16 -14.72 10.81 -40.93
N ILE A 17 -15.50 10.21 -40.04
CA ILE A 17 -15.11 10.04 -38.63
C ILE A 17 -13.80 9.24 -38.51
N SER A 18 -13.61 8.21 -39.33
CA SER A 18 -12.40 7.39 -39.36
C SER A 18 -11.14 8.15 -39.79
N THR A 19 -11.28 9.32 -40.41
CA THR A 19 -10.13 10.19 -40.76
C THR A 19 -9.80 11.19 -39.66
N HIS A 20 -10.72 11.42 -38.72
CA HIS A 20 -10.62 12.46 -37.69
C HIS A 20 -10.44 11.92 -36.26
N ILE A 21 -10.65 10.62 -36.03
CA ILE A 21 -10.48 9.98 -34.74
C ILE A 21 -9.74 8.67 -34.96
N ARG A 22 -8.67 8.43 -34.19
CA ARG A 22 -7.99 7.12 -34.16
C ARG A 22 -8.35 6.33 -32.92
N MET A 23 -8.56 5.03 -33.08
CA MET A 23 -8.84 4.13 -31.97
C MET A 23 -7.55 3.73 -31.22
N LYS A 24 -6.44 3.51 -31.94
CA LYS A 24 -5.16 3.04 -31.39
C LYS A 24 -4.00 3.98 -31.73
N ALA A 25 -3.00 4.01 -30.85
CA ALA A 25 -1.80 4.83 -31.02
C ALA A 25 -0.83 4.28 -32.08
N GLN A 26 -0.82 2.97 -32.33
CA GLN A 26 0.14 2.28 -33.20
C GLN A 26 -0.51 1.86 -34.52
N ALA A 27 0.10 2.26 -35.64
CA ALA A 27 -0.29 1.78 -36.97
C ALA A 27 0.29 0.37 -37.20
N GLY A 28 -0.52 -0.65 -36.96
CA GLY A 28 -0.33 -1.94 -37.64
C GLY A 28 -0.80 -1.80 -39.08
N ASP A 29 -0.17 -2.49 -40.02
CA ASP A 29 -0.43 -2.44 -41.48
C ASP A 29 -1.79 -3.06 -41.91
N GLY A 30 -2.80 -2.97 -41.04
CA GLY A 30 -4.18 -3.34 -41.32
C GLY A 30 -5.05 -2.11 -41.13
N PHE A 31 -6.04 -1.93 -42.00
CA PHE A 31 -7.10 -0.94 -41.83
C PHE A 31 -7.56 -0.89 -40.36
N GLU A 32 -7.71 0.31 -39.79
CA GLU A 32 -8.33 0.45 -38.49
C GLU A 32 -9.70 -0.23 -38.56
N ASP A 33 -9.85 -1.31 -37.81
CA ASP A 33 -11.02 -2.18 -37.86
C ASP A 33 -12.26 -1.38 -37.43
N ASP A 34 -13.19 -1.15 -38.36
CA ASP A 34 -14.49 -0.51 -38.13
C ASP A 34 -15.25 -1.17 -36.95
N ALA A 35 -14.92 -2.43 -36.64
CA ALA A 35 -15.44 -3.14 -35.48
C ALA A 35 -15.10 -2.47 -34.14
N GLN A 36 -13.95 -1.79 -33.99
CA GLN A 36 -13.57 -1.12 -32.74
C GLN A 36 -14.43 0.12 -32.46
N TYR A 37 -14.87 0.83 -33.51
CA TYR A 37 -15.71 2.02 -33.36
C TYR A 37 -17.05 1.68 -32.69
N SER A 38 -17.65 0.53 -33.04
CA SER A 38 -18.93 0.07 -32.47
C SER A 38 -18.92 -0.11 -30.95
N ARG A 39 -17.74 -0.31 -30.34
CA ARG A 39 -17.58 -0.51 -28.89
C ARG A 39 -17.62 0.79 -28.08
N PHE A 40 -17.14 1.89 -28.65
CA PHE A 40 -16.97 3.16 -27.95
C PHE A 40 -17.88 4.28 -28.48
N PHE A 41 -18.43 4.11 -29.69
CA PHE A 41 -19.31 5.11 -30.27
C PHE A 41 -20.64 5.19 -29.52
N PRO A 42 -21.15 6.41 -29.28
CA PRO A 42 -22.44 6.59 -28.65
C PRO A 42 -23.55 6.03 -29.54
N LYS A 43 -24.71 5.73 -28.92
CA LYS A 43 -25.92 5.42 -29.69
C LYS A 43 -26.23 6.58 -30.61
N PHE A 44 -26.30 6.29 -31.90
CA PHE A 44 -26.65 7.28 -32.90
C PHE A 44 -28.15 7.59 -32.80
N ILE A 45 -28.47 8.81 -32.37
CA ILE A 45 -29.85 9.31 -32.27
C ILE A 45 -30.05 10.31 -33.40
N TRP A 46 -30.84 9.95 -34.39
CA TRP A 46 -31.26 10.90 -35.41
C TRP A 46 -32.42 11.76 -34.87
N ALA A 47 -32.08 12.94 -34.38
CA ALA A 47 -33.07 13.95 -34.03
C ALA A 47 -33.37 14.82 -35.26
N VAL A 48 -34.51 14.58 -35.91
CA VAL A 48 -35.01 15.50 -36.95
C VAL A 48 -35.41 16.81 -36.26
N ARG A 49 -34.77 17.92 -36.61
CA ARG A 49 -35.07 19.23 -36.00
C ARG A 49 -35.84 20.16 -36.92
N ASP A 50 -36.89 20.73 -36.33
CA ASP A 50 -37.54 22.01 -36.64
C ASP A 50 -37.87 22.78 -35.34
N PHE A 51 -37.08 22.61 -34.27
CA PHE A 51 -37.27 23.31 -33.00
C PHE A 51 -36.03 24.12 -32.59
N THR A 52 -36.23 25.42 -32.38
CA THR A 52 -35.32 26.34 -31.69
C THR A 52 -35.13 25.89 -30.24
N LEU A 53 -33.87 25.71 -29.82
CA LEU A 53 -33.55 25.52 -28.40
C LEU A 53 -33.79 26.84 -27.68
N GLU A 54 -34.54 26.83 -26.58
CA GLU A 54 -34.46 27.92 -25.62
C GLU A 54 -33.19 27.69 -24.77
N LEU A 55 -32.22 28.59 -24.88
CA LEU A 55 -30.97 28.58 -24.09
C LEU A 55 -31.26 28.92 -22.63
N LYS A 56 -31.99 28.04 -21.94
CA LYS A 56 -32.38 28.20 -20.55
C LYS A 56 -31.92 27.03 -19.70
N LEU A 57 -31.22 27.34 -18.62
CA LEU A 57 -30.89 26.40 -17.55
C LEU A 57 -31.56 26.86 -16.25
N ASN A 58 -32.31 25.98 -15.60
CA ASN A 58 -33.08 26.31 -14.39
C ASN A 58 -33.98 27.55 -14.52
N GLY A 59 -34.48 27.83 -15.73
CA GLY A 59 -35.34 28.98 -16.03
C GLY A 59 -34.61 30.30 -16.25
N GLN A 60 -33.28 30.34 -16.19
CA GLN A 60 -32.45 31.52 -16.52
C GLN A 60 -31.87 31.39 -17.92
N GLU A 61 -31.84 32.49 -18.67
CA GLU A 61 -31.14 32.54 -19.95
C GLU A 61 -29.63 32.38 -19.72
N VAL A 62 -29.02 31.50 -20.51
CA VAL A 62 -27.58 31.19 -20.46
C VAL A 62 -26.98 31.37 -21.85
N THR A 63 -25.67 31.62 -21.91
CA THR A 63 -24.97 31.62 -23.19
C THR A 63 -24.83 30.19 -23.73
N GLU A 64 -24.48 30.07 -25.00
CA GLU A 64 -24.19 28.78 -25.65
C GLU A 64 -23.04 28.05 -24.93
N ASP A 65 -22.03 28.82 -24.52
CA ASP A 65 -20.87 28.32 -23.77
C ASP A 65 -21.27 27.87 -22.35
N ASP A 66 -22.05 28.67 -21.62
CA ASP A 66 -22.56 28.30 -20.28
C ASP A 66 -23.44 27.04 -20.32
N TYR A 67 -24.24 26.90 -21.39
CA TYR A 67 -25.09 25.74 -21.61
C TYR A 67 -24.24 24.49 -21.87
N LEU A 68 -23.23 24.62 -22.72
CA LEU A 68 -22.28 23.55 -23.02
C LEU A 68 -21.52 23.15 -21.75
N GLU A 69 -20.89 24.09 -21.04
CA GLU A 69 -20.15 23.82 -19.82
C GLU A 69 -21.02 23.11 -18.77
N SER A 70 -22.27 23.53 -18.58
CA SER A 70 -23.21 22.88 -17.64
C SER A 70 -23.63 21.47 -18.07
N ALA A 71 -23.75 21.21 -19.37
CA ALA A 71 -24.01 19.88 -19.92
C ALA A 71 -22.79 18.95 -19.74
N LEU A 72 -21.59 19.51 -19.83
CA LEU A 72 -20.32 18.80 -19.69
C LEU A 72 -19.88 18.63 -18.22
N ALA A 73 -20.33 19.49 -17.31
CA ALA A 73 -19.93 19.52 -15.90
C ALA A 73 -20.29 18.27 -15.09
N ARG A 74 -21.15 17.38 -15.62
CA ARG A 74 -21.75 16.29 -14.85
C ARG A 74 -21.04 14.94 -14.92
N ARG A 75 -19.86 14.84 -15.54
CA ARG A 75 -19.09 13.57 -15.59
C ARG A 75 -17.61 13.80 -15.27
N LYS A 76 -17.17 13.32 -14.10
CA LYS A 76 -15.73 13.24 -13.75
C LYS A 76 -15.00 12.48 -14.87
N GLY A 77 -13.88 13.02 -15.36
CA GLY A 77 -13.12 12.51 -16.52
C GLY A 77 -13.48 13.13 -17.88
N PHE A 78 -14.63 13.79 -18.04
CA PHE A 78 -14.98 14.40 -19.34
C PHE A 78 -14.19 15.69 -19.62
N GLY A 79 -13.92 16.50 -18.59
CA GLY A 79 -13.14 17.74 -18.75
C GLY A 79 -11.70 17.49 -19.20
N SER A 80 -11.04 16.46 -18.65
CA SER A 80 -9.69 16.06 -19.08
C SER A 80 -9.69 15.49 -20.50
N LEU A 81 -10.74 14.75 -20.88
CA LEU A 81 -10.92 14.27 -22.26
C LEU A 81 -11.04 15.43 -23.25
N VAL A 82 -11.89 16.41 -22.97
CA VAL A 82 -12.06 17.61 -23.81
C VAL A 82 -10.75 18.37 -23.93
N GLN A 83 -10.06 18.62 -22.82
CA GLN A 83 -8.79 19.34 -22.80
C GLN A 83 -7.72 18.60 -23.63
N SER A 84 -7.65 17.28 -23.51
CA SER A 84 -6.74 16.44 -24.31
C SER A 84 -7.05 16.54 -25.80
N TYR A 85 -8.31 16.33 -26.19
CA TYR A 85 -8.72 16.37 -27.60
C TYR A 85 -8.50 17.74 -28.24
N VAL A 86 -8.92 18.82 -27.58
CA VAL A 86 -8.76 20.19 -28.07
C VAL A 86 -7.27 20.56 -28.19
N GLY A 87 -6.44 20.14 -27.22
CA GLY A 87 -4.99 20.33 -27.28
C GLY A 87 -4.35 19.62 -28.48
N THR A 88 -4.72 18.36 -28.73
CA THR A 88 -4.21 17.57 -29.87
C THR A 88 -4.60 18.20 -31.21
N ILE A 89 -5.86 18.62 -31.35
CA ILE A 89 -6.34 19.33 -32.55
C ILE A 89 -5.58 20.65 -32.73
N GLY A 90 -5.42 21.43 -31.65
CA GLY A 90 -4.67 22.69 -31.66
C GLY A 90 -3.20 22.54 -32.08
N SER A 91 -2.60 21.36 -31.86
CA SER A 91 -1.25 21.01 -32.35
C SER A 91 -1.21 20.45 -33.77
N GLY A 92 -2.34 20.35 -34.47
CA GLY A 92 -2.43 19.78 -35.82
C GLY A 92 -2.33 18.25 -35.88
N GLN A 93 -2.53 17.57 -34.75
CA GLN A 93 -2.53 16.10 -34.66
C GLN A 93 -3.96 15.57 -34.57
N VAL A 94 -4.14 14.30 -34.94
CA VAL A 94 -5.44 13.61 -34.87
C VAL A 94 -5.65 13.04 -33.47
N PRO A 95 -6.76 13.36 -32.76
CA PRO A 95 -7.07 12.79 -31.47
C PRO A 95 -7.13 11.26 -31.49
N CYS A 96 -6.55 10.63 -30.45
CA CYS A 96 -6.55 9.19 -30.28
C CYS A 96 -7.21 8.81 -28.95
N LEU A 97 -8.19 7.92 -29.00
CA LEU A 97 -8.92 7.43 -27.82
C LEU A 97 -7.97 6.78 -26.81
N ASP A 98 -7.04 5.95 -27.26
CA ASP A 98 -6.12 5.23 -26.38
C ASP A 98 -5.21 6.18 -25.58
N HIS A 99 -4.65 7.20 -26.24
CA HIS A 99 -3.85 8.22 -25.57
C HIS A 99 -4.66 9.01 -24.54
N ALA A 100 -5.90 9.39 -24.88
CA ALA A 100 -6.74 10.14 -23.97
C ALA A 100 -7.13 9.31 -22.75
N VAL A 101 -7.42 8.02 -22.94
CA VAL A 101 -7.68 7.06 -21.85
C VAL A 101 -6.45 6.89 -20.97
N SER A 102 -5.24 6.76 -21.53
CA SER A 102 -4.00 6.67 -20.75
C SER A 102 -3.71 7.95 -19.97
N ALA A 103 -3.95 9.13 -20.54
CA ALA A 103 -3.80 10.40 -19.83
C ALA A 103 -4.80 10.51 -18.66
N MET A 104 -6.06 10.13 -18.88
CA MET A 104 -7.06 10.08 -17.80
C MET A 104 -6.68 9.09 -16.71
N ALA A 105 -6.18 7.90 -17.08
CA ALA A 105 -5.70 6.90 -16.13
C ALA A 105 -4.58 7.46 -15.25
N ALA A 106 -3.56 8.09 -15.85
CA ALA A 106 -2.47 8.70 -15.10
C ALA A 106 -2.97 9.78 -14.10
N MET A 107 -3.89 10.64 -14.53
CA MET A 107 -4.45 11.68 -13.66
C MET A 107 -5.27 11.11 -12.49
N GLU A 108 -6.16 10.16 -12.76
CA GLU A 108 -7.00 9.56 -11.73
C GLU A 108 -6.22 8.63 -10.81
N ASN A 109 -5.22 7.89 -11.31
CA ASN A 109 -4.33 7.04 -10.51
C ASN A 109 -3.47 7.90 -9.56
N GLU A 110 -2.95 9.03 -10.02
CA GLU A 110 -2.21 9.97 -9.17
C GLU A 110 -3.14 10.62 -8.12
N ALA A 111 -4.38 10.96 -8.47
CA ALA A 111 -5.36 11.46 -7.51
C ALA A 111 -5.74 10.40 -6.46
N ALA A 112 -5.96 9.15 -6.90
CA ALA A 112 -6.23 8.01 -6.03
C ALA A 112 -5.07 7.73 -5.07
N LEU A 113 -3.83 7.82 -5.55
CA LEU A 113 -2.62 7.68 -4.73
C LEU A 113 -2.60 8.73 -3.60
N ARG A 114 -2.83 10.00 -3.94
CA ARG A 114 -2.84 11.09 -2.94
C ARG A 114 -3.96 10.92 -1.92
N GLU A 115 -5.16 10.55 -2.36
CA GLU A 115 -6.31 10.32 -1.49
C GLU A 115 -6.07 9.16 -0.53
N ALA A 116 -5.53 8.04 -1.03
CA ALA A 116 -5.17 6.88 -0.23
C ALA A 116 -4.11 7.20 0.83
N LEU A 117 -3.05 7.93 0.47
CA LEU A 117 -2.00 8.34 1.40
C LEU A 117 -2.51 9.33 2.46
N ALA A 118 -3.38 10.26 2.06
CA ALA A 118 -4.02 11.17 3.01
C ALA A 118 -4.91 10.42 4.01
N HIS A 119 -5.67 9.43 3.55
CA HIS A 119 -6.47 8.56 4.41
C HIS A 119 -5.60 7.76 5.38
N TYR A 120 -4.51 7.16 4.88
CA TYR A 120 -3.55 6.44 5.70
C TYR A 120 -2.98 7.33 6.80
N ALA A 121 -2.47 8.51 6.45
CA ALA A 121 -1.88 9.45 7.41
C ALA A 121 -2.88 9.93 8.47
N ALA A 122 -4.14 10.16 8.10
CA ALA A 122 -5.19 10.60 9.03
C ALA A 122 -5.65 9.50 10.01
N GLY A 123 -5.56 8.23 9.60
CA GLY A 123 -5.94 7.09 10.43
C GLY A 123 -4.88 6.67 11.43
N MET A 124 -3.61 7.06 11.24
CA MET A 124 -2.53 6.76 12.17
C MET A 124 -2.71 7.54 13.48
N GLY A 125 -2.67 6.81 14.60
CA GLY A 125 -2.99 7.32 15.93
C GLY A 125 -1.96 8.28 16.53
N ARG A 126 -2.23 8.69 17.78
CA ARG A 126 -1.32 9.57 18.55
C ARG A 126 -0.17 8.77 19.16
N LEU A 127 0.97 9.41 19.33
CA LEU A 127 2.19 8.84 19.92
C LEU A 127 2.48 9.46 21.31
N PRO A 128 3.17 8.75 22.23
CA PRO A 128 3.62 7.37 22.12
C PRO A 128 2.46 6.38 22.27
N ALA A 129 2.54 5.27 21.53
CA ALA A 129 1.57 4.18 21.53
C ALA A 129 2.28 2.84 21.75
N GLU A 130 1.53 1.88 22.27
CA GLU A 130 2.02 0.52 22.49
C GLU A 130 2.19 -0.21 21.14
N LEU A 131 3.09 -1.19 21.10
CA LEU A 131 3.45 -1.90 19.86
C LEU A 131 2.23 -2.48 19.12
N GLY A 132 1.31 -3.10 19.86
CA GLY A 132 0.11 -3.70 19.29
C GLY A 132 -0.88 -2.67 18.73
N GLU A 133 -0.96 -1.48 19.33
CA GLU A 133 -1.84 -0.40 18.86
C GLU A 133 -1.35 0.17 17.54
N VAL A 134 -0.04 0.41 17.43
CA VAL A 134 0.58 0.92 16.19
C VAL A 134 0.45 -0.09 15.06
N SER A 135 0.71 -1.37 15.33
CA SER A 135 0.55 -2.45 14.33
C SER A 135 -0.91 -2.60 13.88
N ALA A 136 -1.88 -2.54 14.81
CA ALA A 136 -3.30 -2.65 14.47
C ALA A 136 -3.79 -1.45 13.63
N ALA A 137 -3.38 -0.24 14.02
CA ALA A 137 -3.68 0.98 13.27
C ALA A 137 -3.08 0.91 11.85
N HIS A 138 -1.81 0.49 11.73
CA HIS A 138 -1.16 0.33 10.42
C HIS A 138 -1.91 -0.63 9.51
N GLY A 139 -2.22 -1.85 9.99
CA GLY A 139 -2.90 -2.85 9.16
C GLY A 139 -4.31 -2.45 8.72
N THR A 140 -5.05 -1.74 9.58
CA THR A 140 -6.39 -1.22 9.21
C THR A 140 -6.29 -0.08 8.21
N CYS A 141 -5.43 0.91 8.47
CA CYS A 141 -5.26 2.08 7.61
C CYS A 141 -4.69 1.73 6.25
N GLU A 142 -3.73 0.79 6.20
CA GLU A 142 -3.16 0.28 4.95
C GLU A 142 -4.22 -0.44 4.12
N GLY A 143 -4.97 -1.37 4.72
CA GLY A 143 -6.04 -2.09 4.04
C GLY A 143 -7.11 -1.14 3.47
N ASP A 144 -7.46 -0.09 4.22
CA ASP A 144 -8.41 0.92 3.75
C ASP A 144 -7.82 1.80 2.64
N ALA A 145 -6.56 2.21 2.75
CA ALA A 145 -5.87 3.01 1.73
C ALA A 145 -5.73 2.25 0.41
N LEU A 146 -5.33 0.98 0.46
CA LEU A 146 -5.31 0.10 -0.71
C LEU A 146 -6.70 -0.01 -1.32
N ARG A 147 -7.75 -0.17 -0.51
CA ARG A 147 -9.11 -0.34 -1.01
C ARG A 147 -9.61 0.91 -1.71
N LEU A 148 -9.37 2.08 -1.13
CA LEU A 148 -9.69 3.38 -1.72
C LEU A 148 -8.94 3.58 -3.05
N PHE A 149 -7.65 3.22 -3.10
CA PHE A 149 -6.89 3.25 -4.34
C PHE A 149 -7.50 2.32 -5.39
N MET A 150 -7.77 1.05 -5.04
CA MET A 150 -8.32 0.06 -5.96
C MET A 150 -9.68 0.47 -6.55
N GLN A 151 -10.53 1.14 -5.78
CA GLN A 151 -11.83 1.62 -6.25
C GLN A 151 -11.75 2.74 -7.29
N ARG A 152 -10.65 3.49 -7.28
CA ARG A 152 -10.51 4.71 -8.09
C ARG A 152 -9.53 4.56 -9.24
N SER A 153 -8.46 3.79 -9.05
CA SER A 153 -7.46 3.61 -10.08
C SER A 153 -8.03 2.76 -11.22
N PHE A 154 -7.52 2.96 -12.42
CA PHE A 154 -7.81 2.10 -13.58
C PHE A 154 -6.64 2.20 -14.57
N LYS A 155 -6.44 1.15 -15.38
CA LYS A 155 -5.33 1.09 -16.36
C LYS A 155 -3.98 1.48 -15.73
N ASP A 156 -3.69 0.97 -14.53
CA ASP A 156 -2.39 1.11 -13.87
C ASP A 156 -1.39 0.14 -14.53
N GLU A 157 -0.87 0.55 -15.69
CA GLU A 157 0.06 -0.25 -16.47
C GLU A 157 1.29 -0.60 -15.64
N GLU A 158 1.64 -1.89 -15.63
CA GLU A 158 2.75 -2.45 -14.83
C GLU A 158 2.64 -2.21 -13.30
N GLN A 159 1.47 -1.79 -12.80
CA GLN A 159 1.21 -1.51 -11.39
C GLN A 159 2.14 -0.42 -10.83
N GLU A 160 2.51 0.58 -11.65
CA GLU A 160 3.43 1.64 -11.22
C GLU A 160 2.87 2.43 -10.03
N PHE A 161 1.61 2.85 -10.11
CA PHE A 161 0.99 3.65 -9.06
C PHE A 161 0.73 2.82 -7.80
N GLN A 162 0.33 1.56 -7.95
CA GLN A 162 0.19 0.65 -6.82
C GLN A 162 1.52 0.41 -6.10
N LYS A 163 2.63 0.18 -6.82
CA LYS A 163 3.96 0.03 -6.21
C LYS A 163 4.36 1.30 -5.45
N ARG A 164 4.15 2.47 -6.06
CA ARG A 164 4.39 3.76 -5.40
C ARG A 164 3.56 3.92 -4.12
N LEU A 165 2.30 3.48 -4.10
CA LEU A 165 1.46 3.51 -2.90
C LEU A 165 2.04 2.63 -1.79
N VAL A 166 2.37 1.37 -2.09
CA VAL A 166 2.89 0.42 -1.12
C VAL A 166 4.25 0.89 -0.56
N GLU A 167 5.13 1.39 -1.42
CA GLU A 167 6.42 1.96 -1.01
C GLU A 167 6.24 3.19 -0.11
N ALA A 168 5.36 4.12 -0.49
CA ALA A 168 5.09 5.31 0.30
C ALA A 168 4.46 4.99 1.68
N ILE A 169 3.56 4.00 1.74
CA ILE A 169 2.99 3.51 3.01
C ILE A 169 4.09 2.90 3.88
N LYS A 170 4.97 2.06 3.29
CA LYS A 170 6.10 1.44 4.01
C LYS A 170 7.06 2.49 4.58
N GLU A 171 7.40 3.51 3.80
CA GLU A 171 8.24 4.62 4.25
C GLU A 171 7.56 5.41 5.38
N SER A 172 6.28 5.75 5.21
CA SER A 172 5.50 6.45 6.24
C SER A 172 5.40 5.64 7.53
N TYR A 173 5.21 4.31 7.42
CA TYR A 173 5.20 3.42 8.58
C TYR A 173 6.55 3.42 9.31
N GLY A 174 7.66 3.30 8.59
CA GLY A 174 8.99 3.39 9.18
C GLY A 174 9.26 4.72 9.90
N GLN A 175 8.80 5.84 9.33
CA GLN A 175 8.89 7.15 9.98
C GLN A 175 8.06 7.22 11.26
N LEU A 176 6.82 6.71 11.24
CA LEU A 176 5.94 6.68 12.41
C LEU A 176 6.50 5.79 13.52
N LEU A 177 7.09 4.64 13.18
CA LEU A 177 7.79 3.80 14.15
C LEU A 177 8.94 4.58 14.80
N GLY A 178 9.80 5.24 14.02
CA GLY A 178 10.89 6.06 14.56
C GLY A 178 10.40 7.21 15.47
N GLN A 179 9.32 7.87 15.09
CA GLN A 179 8.68 8.90 15.92
C GLN A 179 8.10 8.31 17.22
N ASN A 180 7.52 7.11 17.16
CA ASN A 180 6.98 6.42 18.33
C ASN A 180 8.10 6.02 19.31
N GLU A 181 9.22 5.53 18.79
CA GLU A 181 10.40 5.23 19.59
C GLU A 181 10.92 6.48 20.33
N ALA A 182 11.06 7.60 19.61
CA ALA A 182 11.50 8.86 20.20
C ALA A 182 10.53 9.36 21.29
N ALA A 183 9.23 9.40 20.99
CA ALA A 183 8.20 9.81 21.94
C ALA A 183 8.13 8.90 23.18
N SER A 184 8.34 7.59 22.99
CA SER A 184 8.41 6.62 24.08
C SER A 184 9.64 6.87 24.96
N LYS A 185 10.80 7.14 24.36
CA LYS A 185 12.02 7.49 25.10
C LYS A 185 11.81 8.73 25.96
N ASP A 186 11.34 9.81 25.36
CA ASP A 186 11.14 11.10 26.04
C ASP A 186 10.14 10.96 27.20
N SER A 187 9.04 10.24 26.98
CA SER A 187 8.01 10.00 27.99
C SER A 187 8.55 9.14 29.14
N CYS A 188 9.31 8.09 28.85
CA CYS A 188 9.93 7.22 29.86
C CYS A 188 10.99 7.95 30.69
N CYS A 189 11.85 8.75 30.05
CA CYS A 189 12.87 9.56 30.72
C CYS A 189 12.20 10.54 31.70
N THR A 190 11.21 11.30 31.23
CA THR A 190 10.46 12.27 32.05
C THR A 190 9.79 11.59 33.25
N LEU A 191 9.22 10.40 33.04
CA LEU A 191 8.59 9.61 34.10
C LEU A 191 9.61 9.15 35.15
N LEU A 192 10.76 8.60 34.73
CA LEU A 192 11.81 8.15 35.66
C LEU A 192 12.45 9.30 36.43
N GLU A 193 12.66 10.45 35.79
CA GLU A 193 13.11 11.67 36.48
C GLU A 193 12.14 12.06 37.59
N THR A 194 10.83 12.06 37.27
CA THR A 194 9.77 12.40 38.22
C THR A 194 9.72 11.40 39.39
N LEU A 195 9.72 10.10 39.10
CA LEU A 195 9.63 9.05 40.13
C LEU A 195 10.90 8.98 41.00
N SER A 196 12.08 9.22 40.41
CA SER A 196 13.35 9.16 41.14
C SER A 196 13.71 10.44 41.91
N ALA A 197 12.97 11.54 41.73
CA ALA A 197 13.25 12.82 42.37
C ALA A 197 13.34 12.73 43.91
N ALA A 198 12.47 11.93 44.54
CA ALA A 198 12.48 11.74 45.98
C ALA A 198 13.75 11.01 46.46
N VAL A 199 14.17 9.97 45.73
CA VAL A 199 15.40 9.19 46.02
C VAL A 199 16.63 10.07 45.81
N GLN A 200 16.66 10.87 44.74
CA GLN A 200 17.75 11.81 44.47
C GLN A 200 17.88 12.85 45.60
N LYS A 201 16.76 13.38 46.09
CA LYS A 201 16.75 14.30 47.23
C LYS A 201 17.26 13.64 48.51
N GLN A 202 16.81 12.42 48.81
CA GLN A 202 17.27 11.66 49.99
C GLN A 202 18.78 11.35 49.90
N LEU A 203 19.30 11.11 48.70
CA LEU A 203 20.72 10.95 48.45
C LEU A 203 21.48 12.25 48.70
N SER A 204 21.01 13.40 48.19
CA SER A 204 21.66 14.70 48.43
C SER A 204 21.63 15.13 49.90
N ASP A 205 20.56 14.77 50.61
CA ASP A 205 20.40 15.05 52.05
C ASP A 205 21.25 14.11 52.93
N GLY A 206 21.99 13.15 52.35
CA GLY A 206 22.87 12.23 53.07
C GLY A 206 22.13 11.14 53.87
N VAL A 207 20.85 10.90 53.59
CA VAL A 207 20.00 9.93 54.32
C VAL A 207 20.58 8.52 54.25
N TYR A 208 21.16 8.15 53.11
CA TYR A 208 21.74 6.81 52.88
C TYR A 208 23.16 6.63 53.44
N SER A 209 23.78 7.66 54.04
CA SER A 209 25.13 7.55 54.64
C SER A 209 25.13 7.00 56.08
N GLN A 210 23.95 6.65 56.61
CA GLN A 210 23.79 6.06 57.93
C GLN A 210 23.97 4.53 57.91
N PRO A 211 24.26 3.86 59.04
CA PRO A 211 24.37 2.41 59.10
C PRO A 211 23.10 1.70 58.60
N GLY A 212 23.22 0.85 57.58
CA GLY A 212 22.08 0.21 56.90
C GLY A 212 21.46 1.04 55.77
N GLY A 213 22.07 2.16 55.40
CA GLY A 213 21.59 3.05 54.34
C GLY A 213 21.62 2.43 52.94
N TYR A 214 22.47 1.42 52.70
CA TYR A 214 22.49 0.71 51.41
C TYR A 214 21.21 -0.11 51.16
N GLU A 215 20.71 -0.82 52.18
CA GLU A 215 19.44 -1.56 52.09
C GLU A 215 18.26 -0.61 51.86
N LEU A 216 18.27 0.55 52.52
CA LEU A 216 17.27 1.59 52.36
C LEU A 216 17.27 2.16 50.93
N TYR A 217 18.45 2.49 50.40
CA TYR A 217 18.61 2.97 49.02
C TYR A 217 18.10 1.94 47.99
N LEU A 218 18.45 0.67 48.16
CA LEU A 218 17.97 -0.39 47.27
C LEU A 218 16.45 -0.51 47.30
N ARG A 219 15.83 -0.45 48.48
CA ARG A 219 14.38 -0.50 48.61
C ARG A 219 13.70 0.66 47.88
N ASP A 220 14.18 1.87 48.11
CA ASP A 220 13.57 3.07 47.51
C ASP A 220 13.80 3.09 45.97
N ARG A 221 14.98 2.68 45.49
CA ARG A 221 15.24 2.49 44.06
C ARG A 221 14.34 1.41 43.45
N SER A 222 14.16 0.27 44.12
CA SER A 222 13.27 -0.79 43.66
C SER A 222 11.82 -0.31 43.59
N GLN A 223 11.37 0.53 44.53
CA GLN A 223 10.04 1.15 44.47
C GLN A 223 9.87 2.01 43.21
N VAL A 224 10.87 2.83 42.87
CA VAL A 224 10.87 3.61 41.62
C VAL A 224 10.72 2.71 40.39
N VAL A 225 11.46 1.60 40.34
CA VAL A 225 11.37 0.62 39.23
C VAL A 225 9.98 -0.03 39.16
N GLU A 226 9.40 -0.40 40.31
CA GLU A 226 8.06 -0.97 40.35
C GLU A 226 6.99 0.02 39.87
N ASP A 227 7.04 1.26 40.34
CA ASP A 227 6.08 2.30 39.98
C ASP A 227 6.19 2.67 38.49
N PHE A 228 7.41 2.70 37.96
CA PHE A 228 7.65 2.85 36.53
C PHE A 228 7.01 1.71 35.73
N ARG A 229 7.24 0.45 36.14
CA ARG A 229 6.67 -0.72 35.45
C ARG A 229 5.14 -0.74 35.49
N LYS A 230 4.53 -0.33 36.61
CA LYS A 230 3.05 -0.26 36.78
C LYS A 230 2.39 0.83 35.94
N THR A 231 3.11 1.88 35.56
CA THR A 231 2.54 3.00 34.79
C THR A 231 2.21 2.56 33.35
N PRO A 232 0.97 2.71 32.85
CA PRO A 232 0.62 2.33 31.48
C PRO A 232 1.15 3.33 30.43
N ASN A 233 1.05 2.97 29.14
CA ASN A 233 1.30 3.85 27.98
C ASN A 233 2.72 4.46 27.95
N LYS A 234 3.72 3.61 28.17
CA LYS A 234 5.13 4.01 28.10
C LYS A 234 5.68 3.91 26.68
N GLY A 235 5.01 3.13 25.83
CA GLY A 235 5.46 2.84 24.47
C GLY A 235 6.59 1.81 24.44
N VAL A 236 7.27 1.75 23.31
CA VAL A 236 8.13 0.62 22.91
C VAL A 236 9.58 0.67 23.41
N LYS A 237 9.99 1.67 24.20
CA LYS A 237 11.37 1.83 24.70
C LYS A 237 11.48 1.81 26.22
N ALA A 238 10.48 1.28 26.91
CA ALA A 238 10.40 1.33 28.37
C ALA A 238 11.56 0.59 29.04
N GLU A 239 11.88 -0.64 28.60
CA GLU A 239 12.96 -1.42 29.22
C GLU A 239 14.36 -0.90 28.82
N GLU A 240 14.53 -0.39 27.59
CA GLU A 240 15.78 0.25 27.15
C GLU A 240 16.10 1.50 27.99
N VAL A 241 15.12 2.38 28.19
CA VAL A 241 15.30 3.58 29.01
C VAL A 241 15.54 3.22 30.48
N LEU A 242 14.84 2.20 31.00
CA LEU A 242 15.04 1.71 32.36
C LEU A 242 16.45 1.14 32.56
N GLU A 243 17.00 0.42 31.58
CA GLU A 243 18.39 -0.05 31.61
C GLU A 243 19.38 1.11 31.70
N GLN A 244 19.22 2.13 30.87
CA GLN A 244 20.08 3.32 30.87
C GLN A 244 20.01 4.06 32.21
N PHE A 245 18.80 4.21 32.76
CA PHE A 245 18.58 4.79 34.07
C PHE A 245 19.31 3.97 35.16
N LEU A 246 19.10 2.66 35.23
CA LEU A 246 19.75 1.80 36.23
C LEU A 246 21.27 1.79 36.09
N ALA A 247 21.80 1.86 34.86
CA ALA A 247 23.23 2.00 34.61
C ALA A 247 23.77 3.32 35.16
N SER A 248 23.05 4.43 34.98
CA SER A 248 23.44 5.75 35.53
C SER A 248 23.48 5.76 37.07
N LYS A 249 22.64 4.94 37.72
CA LYS A 249 22.52 4.83 39.18
C LYS A 249 23.52 3.86 39.83
N ARG A 250 24.40 3.24 39.06
CA ARG A 250 25.38 2.26 39.57
C ARG A 250 26.43 2.91 40.46
N SER A 251 27.01 4.03 40.03
CA SER A 251 28.04 4.75 40.80
C SER A 251 27.48 5.31 42.11
N GLU A 252 26.21 5.74 42.12
CA GLU A 252 25.47 6.14 43.33
C GLU A 252 25.36 4.95 44.30
N ALA A 253 24.95 3.77 43.81
CA ALA A 253 24.82 2.56 44.61
C ALA A 253 26.16 2.09 45.21
N GLU A 254 27.24 2.11 44.42
CA GLU A 254 28.60 1.78 44.87
C GLU A 254 29.10 2.75 45.95
N SER A 255 28.82 4.04 45.79
CA SER A 255 29.21 5.06 46.78
C SER A 255 28.49 4.86 48.11
N VAL A 256 27.18 4.57 48.08
CA VAL A 256 26.39 4.26 49.28
C VAL A 256 26.90 2.98 49.96
N LEU A 257 27.17 1.92 49.18
CA LEU A 257 27.70 0.64 49.69
C LEU A 257 29.05 0.81 50.41
N ASN A 258 29.92 1.70 49.90
CA ASN A 258 31.24 1.94 50.47
C ASN A 258 31.20 2.73 51.79
N VAL A 259 30.21 3.62 51.95
CA VAL A 259 30.05 4.46 53.15
C VAL A 259 29.31 3.73 54.27
N ASP A 260 28.51 2.71 53.96
CA ASP A 260 27.76 1.94 54.95
C ASP A 260 28.67 1.10 55.86
N LYS A 261 28.82 1.56 57.11
CA LYS A 261 29.67 0.94 58.13
C LYS A 261 29.09 -0.34 58.74
N LYS A 262 27.83 -0.68 58.41
CA LYS A 262 27.14 -1.87 58.95
C LYS A 262 27.48 -3.16 58.18
N MET A 263 27.99 -3.05 56.94
CA MET A 263 28.16 -4.18 56.03
C MET A 263 29.51 -4.88 56.19
N THR A 264 29.48 -6.21 56.33
CA THR A 264 30.67 -7.06 56.25
C THR A 264 31.17 -7.22 54.82
N GLU A 265 32.44 -7.62 54.64
CA GLU A 265 33.02 -7.83 53.31
C GLU A 265 32.24 -8.89 52.50
N ALA A 266 31.82 -9.98 53.15
CA ALA A 266 31.01 -11.01 52.51
C ALA A 266 29.62 -10.51 52.07
N GLU A 267 29.01 -9.60 52.83
CA GLU A 267 27.73 -8.97 52.45
C GLU A 267 27.91 -7.98 51.28
N LYS A 268 29.04 -7.27 51.21
CA LYS A 268 29.40 -6.41 50.07
C LYS A 268 29.64 -7.21 48.79
N ASP A 269 30.32 -8.35 48.89
CA ASP A 269 30.49 -9.27 47.75
C ASP A 269 29.15 -9.81 47.25
N LEU A 270 28.28 -10.25 48.17
CA LEU A 270 26.94 -10.72 47.83
C LEU A 270 26.10 -9.60 47.19
N ALA A 271 26.18 -8.37 47.70
CA ALA A 271 25.52 -7.21 47.11
C ALA A 271 26.00 -6.94 45.68
N THR A 272 27.31 -7.02 45.44
CA THR A 272 27.92 -6.86 44.11
C THR A 272 27.44 -7.94 43.14
N GLN A 273 27.36 -9.20 43.59
CA GLN A 273 26.81 -10.30 42.79
C GLN A 273 25.34 -10.08 42.44
N ARG A 274 24.52 -9.61 43.40
CA ARG A 274 23.11 -9.28 43.17
C ARG A 274 22.93 -8.17 42.14
N GLN A 275 23.72 -7.09 42.21
CA GLN A 275 23.70 -6.02 41.20
C GLN A 275 24.06 -6.53 39.80
N LYS A 276 25.05 -7.44 39.69
CA LYS A 276 25.38 -8.09 38.42
C LYS A 276 24.23 -8.96 37.89
N ALA A 277 23.56 -9.71 38.76
CA ALA A 277 22.41 -10.52 38.38
C ALA A 277 21.22 -9.66 37.89
N GLU A 278 20.92 -8.56 38.59
CA GLU A 278 19.89 -7.60 38.20
C GLU A 278 20.18 -6.96 36.83
N MET A 279 21.45 -6.63 36.56
CA MET A 279 21.88 -6.12 35.25
C MET A 279 21.60 -7.12 34.13
N LEU A 280 21.95 -8.39 34.33
CA LEU A 280 21.70 -9.44 33.34
C LEU A 280 20.20 -9.68 33.12
N GLU A 281 19.41 -9.62 34.19
CA GLU A 281 17.95 -9.71 34.09
C GLU A 281 17.38 -8.53 33.27
N GLN A 282 17.86 -7.32 33.50
CA GLN A 282 17.44 -6.13 32.76
C GLN A 282 17.83 -6.21 31.27
N GLN A 283 19.06 -6.65 30.97
CA GLN A 283 19.51 -6.90 29.60
C GLN A 283 18.63 -7.92 28.88
N ARG A 284 18.19 -8.97 29.58
CA ARG A 284 17.25 -9.96 29.02
C ARG A 284 15.91 -9.33 28.67
N LYS A 285 15.37 -8.43 29.51
CA LYS A 285 14.12 -7.72 29.25
C LYS A 285 14.22 -6.77 28.05
N VAL A 286 15.33 -6.03 27.95
CA VAL A 286 15.62 -5.18 26.77
C VAL A 286 15.72 -6.03 25.50
N ALA A 287 16.43 -7.16 25.56
CA ALA A 287 16.56 -8.07 24.42
C ALA A 287 15.21 -8.67 24.01
N GLU A 288 14.36 -9.03 24.98
CA GLU A 288 13.01 -9.53 24.74
C GLU A 288 12.10 -8.46 24.12
N GLU A 289 12.13 -7.23 24.63
CA GLU A 289 11.39 -6.08 24.08
C GLU A 289 11.79 -5.82 22.61
N LYS A 290 13.09 -5.84 22.32
CA LYS A 290 13.62 -5.71 20.94
C LYS A 290 13.21 -6.89 20.05
N ARG A 291 13.28 -8.12 20.57
CA ARG A 291 12.86 -9.33 19.85
C ARG A 291 11.39 -9.25 19.45
N LEU A 292 10.51 -8.84 20.38
CA LEU A 292 9.08 -8.68 20.13
C LEU A 292 8.79 -7.59 19.08
N GLN A 293 9.50 -6.46 19.13
CA GLN A 293 9.39 -5.40 18.11
C GLN A 293 9.78 -5.91 16.71
N THR A 294 10.92 -6.60 16.59
CA THR A 294 11.36 -7.16 15.31
C THR A 294 10.39 -8.22 14.80
N GLU A 295 9.94 -9.13 15.66
CA GLU A 295 8.97 -10.17 15.30
C GLU A 295 7.64 -9.56 14.82
N GLN A 296 7.16 -8.51 15.49
CA GLN A 296 5.95 -7.82 15.10
C GLN A 296 6.12 -7.09 13.76
N LEU A 297 7.26 -6.43 13.54
CA LEU A 297 7.55 -5.77 12.27
C LEU A 297 7.53 -6.75 11.09
N MET A 298 8.09 -7.95 11.27
CA MET A 298 8.04 -9.01 10.25
C MET A 298 6.60 -9.45 9.96
N LYS A 299 5.79 -9.67 11.01
CA LYS A 299 4.37 -10.01 10.85
C LYS A 299 3.58 -8.91 10.13
N ASP A 300 3.88 -7.65 10.43
CA ASP A 300 3.23 -6.52 9.77
C ASP A 300 3.56 -6.49 8.27
N GLN A 301 4.82 -6.74 7.90
CA GLN A 301 5.25 -6.82 6.50
C GLN A 301 4.57 -7.98 5.76
N GLU A 302 4.49 -9.16 6.38
CA GLU A 302 3.79 -10.31 5.80
C GLU A 302 2.31 -10.02 5.57
N ARG A 303 1.63 -9.45 6.57
CA ARG A 303 0.22 -9.07 6.48
C ARG A 303 -0.02 -8.01 5.41
N SER A 304 0.83 -6.98 5.35
CA SER A 304 0.80 -5.93 4.33
C SER A 304 0.89 -6.52 2.92
N HIS A 305 1.86 -7.41 2.71
CA HIS A 305 2.03 -8.09 1.42
C HIS A 305 0.81 -8.92 1.05
N GLN A 306 0.28 -9.72 1.99
CA GLN A 306 -0.90 -10.56 1.76
C GLN A 306 -2.15 -9.73 1.43
N GLU A 307 -2.41 -8.65 2.16
CA GLU A 307 -3.58 -7.80 1.92
C GLU A 307 -3.48 -7.07 0.57
N ASN A 308 -2.30 -6.54 0.22
CA ASN A 308 -2.06 -5.94 -1.09
C ASN A 308 -2.31 -6.92 -2.24
N MET A 309 -1.81 -8.15 -2.12
CA MET A 309 -2.03 -9.20 -3.11
C MET A 309 -3.52 -9.55 -3.26
N LYS A 310 -4.21 -9.75 -2.13
CA LYS A 310 -5.64 -10.07 -2.12
C LYS A 310 -6.49 -8.99 -2.77
N GLN A 311 -6.24 -7.72 -2.48
CA GLN A 311 -7.00 -6.62 -3.09
C GLN A 311 -6.71 -6.44 -4.57
N LEU A 312 -5.44 -6.63 -4.98
CA LEU A 312 -5.06 -6.62 -6.38
C LEU A 312 -5.74 -7.75 -7.16
N GLU A 313 -5.75 -8.97 -6.64
CA GLU A 313 -6.43 -10.11 -7.26
C GLU A 313 -7.93 -9.85 -7.43
N ALA A 314 -8.58 -9.31 -6.38
CA ALA A 314 -10.00 -8.96 -6.44
C ALA A 314 -10.27 -7.91 -7.53
N LYS A 315 -9.45 -6.87 -7.61
CA LYS A 315 -9.55 -5.82 -8.63
C LYS A 315 -9.38 -6.38 -10.04
N MET A 316 -8.32 -7.16 -10.28
CA MET A 316 -8.06 -7.76 -11.59
C MET A 316 -9.22 -8.67 -12.02
N ALA A 317 -9.79 -9.44 -11.09
CA ALA A 317 -10.94 -10.30 -11.37
C ALA A 317 -12.21 -9.48 -11.73
N GLU A 318 -12.43 -8.36 -11.05
CA GLU A 318 -13.54 -7.45 -11.34
C GLU A 318 -13.39 -6.76 -12.70
N GLU A 319 -12.20 -6.21 -13.00
CA GLU A 319 -11.90 -5.58 -14.29
C GLU A 319 -12.01 -6.58 -15.44
N ALA A 320 -11.50 -7.79 -15.26
CA ALA A 320 -11.63 -8.88 -16.24
C ALA A 320 -13.11 -9.26 -16.47
N ALA A 321 -13.91 -9.34 -15.41
CA ALA A 321 -15.34 -9.59 -15.53
C ALA A 321 -16.07 -8.45 -16.26
N HIS A 322 -15.69 -7.20 -16.00
CA HIS A 322 -16.23 -6.03 -16.72
C HIS A 322 -15.86 -6.07 -18.21
N ALA A 323 -14.59 -6.31 -18.53
CA ALA A 323 -14.09 -6.42 -19.90
C ALA A 323 -14.84 -7.52 -20.67
N ARG A 324 -15.04 -8.69 -20.06
CA ARG A 324 -15.83 -9.79 -20.65
C ARG A 324 -17.26 -9.36 -20.98
N ARG A 325 -17.95 -8.67 -20.06
CA ARG A 325 -19.32 -8.18 -20.28
C ARG A 325 -19.42 -7.16 -21.42
N GLU A 326 -18.41 -6.31 -21.59
CA GLU A 326 -18.36 -5.34 -22.70
C GLU A 326 -18.20 -6.05 -24.05
N VAL A 327 -17.27 -7.02 -24.14
CA VAL A 327 -17.07 -7.78 -25.39
C VAL A 327 -18.29 -8.64 -25.72
N GLU A 328 -18.91 -9.27 -24.73
CA GLU A 328 -20.14 -10.05 -24.93
C GLU A 328 -21.31 -9.18 -25.42
N ARG A 329 -21.46 -7.96 -24.89
CA ARG A 329 -22.45 -6.98 -25.39
C ARG A 329 -22.18 -6.58 -26.84
N ALA A 330 -20.93 -6.32 -27.20
CA ALA A 330 -20.56 -6.00 -28.57
C ALA A 330 -20.88 -7.16 -29.52
N LEU A 331 -20.54 -8.40 -29.13
CA LEU A 331 -20.84 -9.61 -29.87
C LEU A 331 -22.35 -9.80 -30.08
N GLN A 332 -23.16 -9.62 -29.03
CA GLN A 332 -24.62 -9.70 -29.11
C GLN A 332 -25.21 -8.64 -30.07
N SER A 333 -24.69 -7.41 -30.03
CA SER A 333 -25.11 -6.35 -30.95
C SER A 333 -24.83 -6.71 -32.40
N LYS A 334 -23.62 -7.19 -32.70
CA LYS A 334 -23.25 -7.60 -34.08
C LYS A 334 -24.05 -8.79 -34.58
N LEU A 335 -24.32 -9.79 -33.73
CA LEU A 335 -25.18 -10.93 -34.10
C LEU A 335 -26.58 -10.48 -34.49
N LYS A 336 -27.17 -9.54 -33.76
CA LYS A 336 -28.49 -8.98 -34.06
C LYS A 336 -28.49 -8.17 -35.36
N GLU A 337 -27.43 -7.42 -35.62
CA GLU A 337 -27.27 -6.67 -36.87
C GLU A 337 -27.11 -7.60 -38.07
N GLN A 338 -26.30 -8.66 -37.93
CA GLN A 338 -26.15 -9.69 -38.97
C GLN A 338 -27.49 -10.36 -39.31
N GLU A 339 -28.29 -10.72 -38.31
CA GLU A 339 -29.62 -11.30 -38.52
C GLU A 339 -30.54 -10.34 -39.28
N ALA A 340 -30.56 -9.06 -38.90
CA ALA A 340 -31.35 -8.04 -39.58
C ALA A 340 -30.91 -7.84 -41.04
N MET A 341 -29.60 -7.84 -41.31
CA MET A 341 -29.04 -7.71 -42.67
C MET A 341 -29.45 -8.89 -43.56
N LEU A 342 -29.43 -10.12 -43.02
CA LEU A 342 -29.90 -11.31 -43.72
C LEU A 342 -31.39 -11.24 -44.04
N GLN A 343 -32.22 -10.79 -43.09
CA GLN A 343 -33.67 -10.61 -43.30
C GLN A 343 -33.98 -9.57 -44.39
N GLN A 344 -33.15 -8.53 -44.51
CA GLN A 344 -33.28 -7.49 -45.53
C GLN A 344 -32.66 -7.86 -46.89
N GLY A 345 -31.98 -9.01 -46.99
CA GLY A 345 -31.40 -9.52 -48.23
C GLY A 345 -29.98 -9.03 -48.55
N PHE A 346 -29.33 -8.29 -47.64
CA PHE A 346 -27.97 -7.77 -47.80
C PHE A 346 -26.90 -8.83 -47.46
N LYS A 347 -26.78 -9.85 -48.31
CA LYS A 347 -25.92 -11.02 -48.06
C LYS A 347 -24.42 -10.70 -47.91
N GLU A 348 -23.89 -9.79 -48.73
CA GLU A 348 -22.46 -9.42 -48.70
C GLU A 348 -22.10 -8.69 -47.40
N MET A 349 -22.95 -7.77 -46.95
CA MET A 349 -22.74 -7.01 -45.70
C MET A 349 -22.91 -7.91 -44.47
N ALA A 350 -23.85 -8.87 -44.51
CA ALA A 350 -23.99 -9.89 -43.47
C ALA A 350 -22.77 -10.84 -43.39
N GLN A 351 -22.08 -11.08 -44.51
CA GLN A 351 -20.85 -11.86 -44.53
C GLN A 351 -19.71 -11.11 -43.86
N MET A 352 -19.51 -9.81 -44.15
CA MET A 352 -18.49 -8.97 -43.48
C MET A 352 -18.71 -8.92 -41.96
N LEU A 353 -19.96 -8.72 -41.52
CA LEU A 353 -20.32 -8.82 -40.09
C LEU A 353 -20.01 -10.19 -39.49
N GLY A 354 -20.12 -11.26 -40.29
CA GLY A 354 -19.79 -12.62 -39.88
C GLY A 354 -18.29 -12.84 -39.63
N GLU A 355 -17.44 -12.20 -40.44
CA GLU A 355 -15.99 -12.20 -40.27
C GLU A 355 -15.61 -11.43 -38.98
N GLU A 356 -16.19 -10.25 -38.75
CA GLU A 356 -15.99 -9.49 -37.50
C GLU A 356 -16.48 -10.25 -36.24
N ILE A 357 -17.59 -10.98 -36.34
CA ILE A 357 -18.08 -11.85 -35.26
C ILE A 357 -17.10 -12.99 -34.97
N ALA A 358 -16.46 -13.55 -36.01
CA ALA A 358 -15.46 -14.59 -35.85
C ALA A 358 -14.20 -14.04 -35.15
N ASP A 359 -13.76 -12.85 -35.52
CA ASP A 359 -12.62 -12.17 -34.90
C ASP A 359 -12.89 -11.83 -33.43
N LEU A 360 -14.07 -11.27 -33.10
CA LEU A 360 -14.46 -11.03 -31.72
C LEU A 360 -14.52 -12.31 -30.88
N ARG A 361 -15.03 -13.42 -31.44
CA ARG A 361 -15.05 -14.72 -30.75
C ARG A 361 -13.65 -15.25 -30.48
N LYS A 362 -12.73 -15.03 -31.42
CA LYS A 362 -11.32 -15.38 -31.26
C LYS A 362 -10.67 -14.52 -30.17
N GLU A 363 -10.87 -13.21 -30.18
CA GLU A 363 -10.38 -12.30 -29.13
C GLU A 363 -10.88 -12.69 -27.72
N ILE A 364 -12.15 -13.08 -27.59
CA ILE A 364 -12.69 -13.61 -26.31
C ILE A 364 -11.93 -14.86 -25.84
N THR A 365 -11.55 -15.73 -26.77
CA THR A 365 -10.86 -16.99 -26.47
C THR A 365 -9.42 -16.71 -26.06
N ASP A 366 -8.72 -15.91 -26.86
CA ASP A 366 -7.32 -15.50 -26.62
C ASP A 366 -7.19 -14.71 -25.31
N SER A 367 -8.14 -13.81 -25.02
CA SER A 367 -8.16 -13.04 -23.75
C SER A 367 -8.33 -13.94 -22.52
N LYS A 368 -9.11 -15.03 -22.61
CA LYS A 368 -9.27 -15.99 -21.50
C LYS A 368 -7.99 -16.75 -21.22
N GLU A 369 -7.27 -17.15 -22.27
CA GLU A 369 -5.97 -17.81 -22.14
C GLU A 369 -4.92 -16.85 -21.55
N GLN A 370 -4.93 -15.58 -21.98
CA GLN A 370 -4.03 -14.54 -21.47
C GLN A 370 -4.30 -14.21 -19.99
N GLU A 371 -5.56 -14.17 -19.55
CA GLU A 371 -5.93 -14.00 -18.14
C GLU A 371 -5.45 -15.17 -17.27
N LEU A 372 -5.61 -16.41 -17.73
CA LEU A 372 -5.09 -17.60 -17.05
C LEU A 372 -3.56 -17.54 -16.94
N LEU A 373 -2.89 -17.06 -17.99
CA LEU A 373 -1.44 -16.89 -17.98
C LEU A 373 -0.99 -15.76 -17.03
N ASN A 374 -1.70 -14.65 -17.01
CA ASN A 374 -1.39 -13.51 -16.16
C ASN A 374 -1.63 -13.82 -14.68
N THR A 375 -2.73 -14.49 -14.35
CA THR A 375 -2.97 -15.02 -13.00
C THR A 375 -1.87 -16.00 -12.60
N ALA A 376 -1.52 -16.96 -13.46
CA ALA A 376 -0.41 -17.88 -13.19
C ALA A 376 0.94 -17.17 -12.98
N LYS A 377 1.23 -16.09 -13.72
CA LYS A 377 2.44 -15.26 -13.54
C LYS A 377 2.46 -14.51 -12.22
N VAL A 378 1.30 -13.99 -11.78
CA VAL A 378 1.16 -13.33 -10.48
C VAL A 378 1.41 -14.34 -9.35
N PHE A 379 0.83 -15.55 -9.44
CA PHE A 379 1.10 -16.64 -8.49
C PHE A 379 2.56 -17.08 -8.50
N ALA A 380 3.19 -17.19 -9.68
CA ALA A 380 4.60 -17.56 -9.80
C ALA A 380 5.53 -16.51 -9.17
N LYS A 381 5.24 -15.22 -9.33
CA LYS A 381 5.98 -14.13 -8.69
C LYS A 381 5.78 -14.12 -7.16
N ALA A 382 4.56 -14.38 -6.69
CA ALA A 382 4.28 -14.50 -5.25
C ALA A 382 5.04 -15.68 -4.62
N LEU A 383 5.08 -16.83 -5.30
CA LEU A 383 5.87 -17.98 -4.89
C LEU A 383 7.38 -17.68 -4.86
N LEU A 384 7.90 -16.93 -5.85
CA LEU A 384 9.31 -16.53 -5.87
C LEU A 384 9.67 -15.62 -4.69
N VAL A 385 8.86 -14.61 -4.39
CA VAL A 385 9.08 -13.69 -3.27
C VAL A 385 9.02 -14.42 -1.93
N ALA A 386 8.13 -15.41 -1.77
CA ALA A 386 8.08 -16.27 -0.60
C ALA A 386 9.32 -17.19 -0.48
N CYS A 387 9.82 -17.73 -1.59
CA CYS A 387 11.03 -18.55 -1.61
C CYS A 387 12.30 -17.73 -1.29
N ASP A 388 12.40 -16.49 -1.79
CA ASP A 388 13.53 -15.60 -1.51
C ASP A 388 13.58 -15.15 -0.04
N ALA A 389 12.43 -15.11 0.64
CA ALA A 389 12.33 -14.86 2.08
C ALA A 389 12.76 -16.07 2.93
N TRP A 390 12.74 -17.29 2.37
CA TRP A 390 13.10 -18.53 3.08
C TRP A 390 14.51 -19.05 2.74
N GLY A 391 15.21 -18.43 1.78
CA GLY A 391 16.51 -18.88 1.27
C GLY A 391 17.75 -18.14 1.81
N ARG A 392 17.64 -17.33 2.87
CA ARG A 392 18.75 -16.48 3.37
C ARG A 392 19.16 -16.75 4.84
N ASP A 393 19.20 -18.01 5.27
CA ASP A 393 19.65 -18.35 6.63
C ASP A 393 20.63 -19.53 6.76
N ASP A 394 21.39 -19.91 5.71
CA ASP A 394 22.33 -21.05 5.79
C ASP A 394 23.72 -20.81 5.16
N GLU A 395 24.39 -19.67 5.44
CA GLU A 395 25.83 -19.54 5.11
C GLU A 395 26.74 -19.04 6.24
N ASP A 396 26.32 -18.96 7.50
CA ASP A 396 27.22 -18.56 8.60
C ASP A 396 27.08 -19.36 9.91
N THR A 397 26.47 -20.55 9.87
CA THR A 397 26.46 -21.48 11.01
C THR A 397 27.70 -22.39 10.96
N PRO A 398 28.67 -22.26 11.88
CA PRO A 398 29.82 -23.16 11.92
C PRO A 398 29.34 -24.59 12.22
N PRO A 399 29.87 -25.61 11.54
CA PRO A 399 29.41 -26.98 11.72
C PRO A 399 29.70 -27.47 13.14
N PRO A 400 28.80 -28.29 13.73
CA PRO A 400 29.01 -28.82 15.07
C PRO A 400 30.25 -29.74 15.10
N PRO A 401 31.03 -29.76 16.19
CA PRO A 401 32.27 -30.52 16.25
C PRO A 401 31.99 -32.02 16.13
N SER A 402 32.69 -32.66 15.19
CA SER A 402 32.61 -34.08 14.91
C SER A 402 33.12 -34.91 16.10
N ARG A 403 32.25 -35.79 16.60
CA ARG A 403 32.53 -36.71 17.71
C ARG A 403 33.29 -37.93 17.18
N SER A 404 34.60 -37.80 17.00
CA SER A 404 35.48 -38.96 16.76
C SER A 404 36.94 -38.65 17.08
N GLN A 405 37.30 -38.76 18.36
CA GLN A 405 38.62 -39.24 18.82
C GLN A 405 38.62 -39.34 20.36
N ALA A 406 38.03 -40.41 20.88
CA ALA A 406 38.28 -40.88 22.24
C ALA A 406 38.30 -42.40 22.18
N GLY A 407 39.44 -42.93 21.76
CA GLY A 407 39.67 -44.36 21.67
C GLY A 407 41.07 -44.61 21.16
N GLU A 408 41.86 -45.27 22.00
CA GLU A 408 43.16 -45.87 21.70
C GLU A 408 44.42 -45.01 21.82
N ARG A 409 45.07 -45.23 22.98
CA ARG A 409 46.50 -45.53 23.23
C ARG A 409 46.98 -44.71 24.43
N THR A 410 47.65 -45.21 25.45
CA THR A 410 48.22 -46.52 25.81
C THR A 410 48.70 -46.35 27.25
N GLY A 411 48.56 -47.36 28.12
CA GLY A 411 49.15 -47.31 29.46
C GLY A 411 50.68 -47.43 29.49
N ARG A 412 51.31 -46.93 30.57
CA ARG A 412 52.30 -47.65 31.42
C ARG A 412 53.07 -46.71 32.35
N ARG A 413 53.20 -47.17 33.62
CA ARG A 413 54.31 -46.99 34.59
C ARG A 413 54.52 -45.55 35.10
N VAL A 414 54.74 -45.27 36.38
CA VAL A 414 55.17 -46.04 37.57
C VAL A 414 54.32 -45.59 38.75
#